data_AF-A0A1D2WI52-F1
#
_entry.id   AF-A0A1D2WI52-F1
#
_cell.length_a   1.000
_cell.length_b   1.000
_cell.length_c   1.000
_cell.angle_alpha   90.00
_cell.angle_beta   90.00
_cell.angle_gamma   90.00
#
_symmetry.space_group_name_H-M   'P 1'
#
loop_
_entity.id
_entity.type
_entity.pdbx_description
1 polymer ?
#
loop_
_entity_poly.entity_id
_entity_poly.type
_entity_poly.pdbx_seq_one_letter_code
_entity_poly.pdbx_strand_id
1 'polypeptide(L)'
;MDVLTIIIMLILFILAMIFIFSTALLTPYIGKKNFISVLMLGLVVGLVGGAFLLSPIVDDIPDFTRTIVEESVEGTDLMELDLSTNGNLTQIIENISSITGVQNVSYEGITIKINENFATDNDRARFINNLNNSNENISNVEDRGEKEFFVRITDGGDPQSVLTSIYQTFSSNTYIHLRYTSMKANATVAANNITKIMSAVGNSGAVILNVTGPTEDQIATINKYVPDKTNVILISGILGVVVATVGFFIDSIFTFTSKTKKKSRKTSPRDKIKRKTVPRTNKKSSKRDSIDIFNDSFDKSSKQTIGSNKNFKQLTESDLKSKNNSDSNRKKKVSGIFSGINKNNKKDVPKKGSNTNGTSRIRPKRND
;
A
#
# COMPACT_ATOMS: atom_id res chain seq x y z
N MET A 1 -14.38 5.92 4.54
CA MET A 1 -14.25 6.33 5.96
C MET A 1 -12.83 6.80 6.24
N ASP A 2 -12.57 7.43 7.39
CA ASP A 2 -11.22 7.87 7.73
C ASP A 2 -10.26 6.67 7.95
N VAL A 3 -8.98 6.84 7.61
CA VAL A 3 -7.96 5.76 7.65
C VAL A 3 -7.88 5.12 9.03
N LEU A 4 -8.06 5.93 10.08
CA LEU A 4 -8.11 5.48 11.47
C LEU A 4 -9.24 4.48 11.72
N THR A 5 -10.43 4.72 11.16
CA THR A 5 -11.60 3.84 11.31
C THR A 5 -11.35 2.49 10.64
N ILE A 6 -10.72 2.47 9.46
CA ILE A 6 -10.34 1.24 8.75
C ILE A 6 -9.38 0.39 9.62
N ILE A 7 -8.37 1.03 10.22
CA ILE A 7 -7.40 0.35 11.10
C ILE A 7 -8.10 -0.24 12.34
N ILE A 8 -9.00 0.52 12.97
CA ILE A 8 -9.74 0.06 14.16
C ILE A 8 -10.62 -1.16 13.81
N MET A 9 -11.34 -1.11 12.69
CA MET A 9 -12.20 -2.22 12.22
C MET A 9 -11.37 -3.48 11.93
N LEU A 10 -10.17 -3.32 11.34
CA LEU A 10 -9.25 -4.43 11.10
C LEU A 10 -8.72 -5.05 12.41
N ILE A 11 -8.39 -4.24 13.41
CA ILE A 11 -7.99 -4.72 14.74
C ILE A 11 -9.15 -5.47 15.42
N LEU A 12 -10.38 -4.93 15.35
CA LEU A 12 -11.57 -5.60 15.88
C LEU A 12 -11.80 -6.96 15.21
N PHE A 13 -11.57 -7.06 13.89
CA PHE A 13 -11.71 -8.32 13.16
C PHE A 13 -10.69 -9.36 13.63
N ILE A 14 -9.43 -8.94 13.84
CA ILE A 14 -8.38 -9.81 14.39
C ILE A 14 -8.76 -10.28 15.80
N LEU A 15 -9.29 -9.39 16.65
CA LEU A 15 -9.78 -9.75 17.99
C LEU A 15 -10.94 -10.76 17.92
N ALA A 16 -11.87 -10.60 16.99
CA ALA A 16 -12.94 -11.59 16.76
C ALA A 16 -12.38 -12.96 16.38
N MET A 17 -11.35 -13.01 15.52
CA MET A 17 -10.68 -14.27 15.15
C MET A 17 -9.92 -14.90 16.32
N ILE A 18 -9.25 -14.10 17.17
CA ILE A 18 -8.61 -14.58 18.40
C ILE A 18 -9.64 -15.14 19.39
N PHE A 19 -10.82 -14.53 19.45
CA PHE A 19 -11.92 -15.01 20.28
C PHE A 19 -12.46 -16.37 19.80
N ILE A 20 -12.69 -16.54 18.49
CA ILE A 20 -13.03 -17.85 17.88
C ILE A 20 -11.95 -18.88 18.21
N PHE A 21 -10.68 -18.51 18.07
CA PHE A 21 -9.56 -19.38 18.41
C PHE A 21 -9.58 -19.81 19.89
N SER A 22 -9.81 -18.87 20.80
CA SER A 22 -9.84 -19.15 22.25
C SER A 22 -11.02 -20.03 22.66
N THR A 23 -12.21 -19.81 22.09
CA THR A 23 -13.39 -20.65 22.35
C THR A 23 -13.20 -22.07 21.81
N ALA A 24 -12.55 -22.22 20.65
CA ALA A 24 -12.18 -23.51 20.09
C ALA A 24 -11.11 -24.27 20.90
N LEU A 25 -10.26 -23.56 21.66
CA LEU A 25 -9.28 -24.17 22.57
C LEU A 25 -9.90 -24.76 23.84
N LEU A 26 -11.04 -24.22 24.28
CA LEU A 26 -11.74 -24.66 25.50
C LEU A 26 -12.62 -25.90 25.26
N THR A 27 -13.04 -26.14 24.02
CA THR A 27 -13.96 -27.21 23.64
C THR A 27 -13.40 -28.64 23.51
N PRO A 28 -12.10 -28.92 23.26
CA PRO A 28 -11.59 -30.29 23.12
C PRO A 28 -11.61 -31.09 24.43
N TYR A 29 -11.93 -30.47 25.57
CA TYR A 29 -12.20 -31.18 26.82
C TYR A 29 -13.47 -32.03 26.78
N ILE A 30 -14.33 -31.88 25.76
CA ILE A 30 -15.67 -32.46 25.75
C ILE A 30 -16.00 -33.14 24.39
N GLY A 31 -15.21 -34.16 24.05
CA GLY A 31 -15.58 -35.20 23.08
C GLY A 31 -15.65 -34.80 21.59
N LYS A 32 -15.39 -35.78 20.70
CA LYS A 32 -15.34 -35.60 19.24
C LYS A 32 -16.66 -35.11 18.60
N LYS A 33 -17.79 -35.25 19.31
CA LYS A 33 -19.12 -34.81 18.84
C LYS A 33 -19.27 -33.29 18.84
N ASN A 34 -18.48 -32.56 19.64
CA ASN A 34 -18.60 -31.11 19.76
C ASN A 34 -17.77 -30.34 18.72
N PHE A 35 -16.95 -31.04 17.94
CA PHE A 35 -16.16 -30.44 16.86
C PHE A 35 -17.03 -29.71 15.83
N ILE A 36 -18.15 -30.29 15.43
CA ILE A 36 -19.05 -29.67 14.44
C ILE A 36 -19.69 -28.39 14.96
N SER A 37 -19.98 -28.32 16.27
CA SER A 37 -20.54 -27.14 16.92
C SER A 37 -19.52 -26.00 16.96
N VAL A 38 -18.25 -26.30 17.24
CA VAL A 38 -17.15 -25.33 17.18
C VAL A 38 -16.94 -24.82 15.76
N LEU A 39 -17.04 -25.70 14.76
CA LEU A 39 -16.92 -25.33 13.35
C LEU A 39 -18.04 -24.37 12.92
N MET A 40 -19.29 -24.68 13.31
CA MET A 40 -20.45 -23.83 13.03
C MET A 40 -20.36 -22.48 13.76
N LEU A 41 -19.88 -22.47 15.01
CA LEU A 41 -19.64 -21.23 15.74
C LEU A 41 -18.59 -20.36 15.03
N GLY A 42 -17.47 -20.96 14.60
CA GLY A 42 -16.44 -20.26 13.83
C GLY A 42 -16.95 -19.71 12.50
N LEU A 43 -17.82 -20.45 11.81
CA LEU A 43 -18.47 -20.00 10.58
C LEU A 43 -19.41 -18.81 10.84
N VAL A 44 -20.31 -18.91 11.81
CA VAL A 44 -21.28 -17.84 12.11
C VAL A 44 -20.56 -16.57 12.55
N VAL A 45 -19.62 -16.67 13.50
CA VAL A 45 -18.86 -15.51 13.97
C VAL A 45 -17.95 -14.96 12.86
N GLY A 46 -17.41 -15.82 11.98
CA GLY A 46 -16.64 -15.40 10.81
C GLY A 46 -17.46 -14.66 9.75
N LEU A 47 -18.71 -15.09 9.51
CA LEU A 47 -19.65 -14.39 8.62
C LEU A 47 -20.08 -13.05 9.21
N VAL A 48 -20.47 -13.02 10.49
CA VAL A 48 -20.88 -11.78 11.18
C VAL A 48 -19.71 -10.80 11.27
N GLY A 49 -18.52 -11.27 11.68
CA GLY A 49 -17.31 -10.46 11.71
C GLY A 49 -16.90 -9.97 10.32
N GLY A 50 -17.07 -10.79 9.28
CA GLY A 50 -16.89 -10.40 7.89
C GLY A 50 -17.82 -9.28 7.45
N ALA A 51 -19.12 -9.45 7.72
CA ALA A 51 -20.14 -8.51 7.32
C ALA A 51 -20.01 -7.16 8.02
N PHE A 52 -19.72 -7.14 9.32
CA PHE A 52 -19.68 -5.90 10.08
C PHE A 52 -18.31 -5.23 10.13
N LEU A 53 -17.20 -5.97 9.98
CA LEU A 53 -15.85 -5.42 10.17
C LEU A 53 -15.05 -5.37 8.88
N LEU A 54 -15.17 -6.36 7.99
CA LEU A 54 -14.46 -6.40 6.71
C LEU A 54 -15.25 -5.74 5.57
N SER A 55 -16.57 -5.90 5.51
CA SER A 55 -17.37 -5.30 4.43
C SER A 55 -17.20 -3.79 4.34
N PRO A 56 -17.24 -3.02 5.45
CA PRO A 56 -17.02 -1.57 5.38
C PRO A 56 -15.60 -1.20 4.92
N ILE A 57 -14.60 -2.06 5.20
CA ILE A 57 -13.23 -1.84 4.75
C ILE A 57 -13.12 -1.99 3.24
N VAL A 58 -13.77 -3.01 2.67
CA VAL A 58 -13.72 -3.30 1.22
C VAL A 58 -14.28 -2.15 0.40
N ASP A 59 -15.35 -1.52 0.91
CA ASP A 59 -15.93 -0.31 0.32
C ASP A 59 -14.94 0.85 0.24
N ASP A 60 -14.07 0.96 1.23
CA ASP A 60 -13.09 2.04 1.35
C ASP A 60 -11.70 1.67 0.79
N ILE A 61 -11.49 0.43 0.29
CA ILE A 61 -10.20 0.03 -0.29
C ILE A 61 -9.77 0.94 -1.43
N PRO A 62 -10.63 1.33 -2.39
CA PRO A 62 -10.22 2.22 -3.49
C PRO A 62 -9.63 3.55 -2.98
N ASP A 63 -10.27 4.16 -1.97
CA ASP A 63 -9.85 5.44 -1.38
C ASP A 63 -8.57 5.29 -0.53
N PHE A 64 -8.46 4.20 0.24
CA PHE A 64 -7.26 3.88 0.99
C PHE A 64 -6.07 3.59 0.08
N THR A 65 -6.32 2.84 -1.01
CA THR A 65 -5.33 2.53 -2.03
C THR A 65 -4.81 3.80 -2.68
N ARG A 66 -5.71 4.71 -3.04
CA ARG A 66 -5.35 6.00 -3.61
C ARG A 66 -4.38 6.77 -2.72
N THR A 67 -4.62 6.80 -1.40
CA THR A 67 -3.72 7.46 -0.44
C THR A 67 -2.32 6.83 -0.40
N ILE A 68 -2.22 5.50 -0.44
CA ILE A 68 -0.93 4.79 -0.41
C ILE A 68 -0.18 4.92 -1.74
N VAL A 69 -0.91 4.81 -2.84
CA VAL A 69 -0.38 4.92 -4.20
C VAL A 69 0.13 6.34 -4.42
N GLU A 70 -0.61 7.37 -4.00
CA GLU A 70 -0.13 8.76 -4.02
C GLU A 70 1.19 8.92 -3.24
N GLU A 71 1.37 8.26 -2.09
CA GLU A 71 2.64 8.35 -1.35
C GLU A 71 3.81 7.64 -2.06
N SER A 72 3.51 6.65 -2.91
CA SER A 72 4.51 5.72 -3.47
C SER A 72 4.83 5.95 -4.96
N VAL A 73 3.99 6.70 -5.68
CA VAL A 73 4.14 6.94 -7.12
C VAL A 73 4.92 8.21 -7.39
N GLU A 74 6.08 8.05 -8.02
CA GLU A 74 6.82 9.13 -8.64
C GLU A 74 6.35 9.30 -10.08
N GLY A 75 5.95 10.51 -10.48
CA GLY A 75 5.50 10.79 -11.84
C GLY A 75 4.61 12.02 -11.96
N THR A 76 4.06 12.19 -13.16
CA THR A 76 3.10 13.25 -13.49
C THR A 76 1.83 12.65 -14.08
N ASP A 77 0.68 13.11 -13.60
CA ASP A 77 -0.63 12.79 -14.16
C ASP A 77 -1.14 13.99 -14.98
N LEU A 78 -1.94 13.71 -16.00
CA LEU A 78 -2.64 14.69 -16.81
C LEU A 78 -4.08 14.82 -16.29
N MET A 79 -4.48 16.02 -15.89
CA MET A 79 -5.85 16.34 -15.54
C MET A 79 -6.49 17.18 -16.63
N GLU A 80 -7.58 16.68 -17.21
CA GLU A 80 -8.41 17.41 -18.16
C GLU A 80 -9.46 18.23 -17.39
N LEU A 81 -9.49 19.52 -17.67
CA LEU A 81 -10.30 20.52 -16.98
C LEU A 81 -11.23 21.21 -17.98
N ASP A 82 -12.48 21.43 -17.58
CA ASP A 82 -13.39 22.36 -18.24
C ASP A 82 -13.44 23.64 -17.40
N LEU A 83 -13.09 24.75 -18.03
CA LEU A 83 -12.97 26.05 -17.37
C LEU A 83 -14.21 26.89 -17.67
N SER A 84 -14.79 27.43 -16.61
CA SER A 84 -15.97 28.30 -16.72
C SER A 84 -15.62 29.60 -17.44
N THR A 85 -16.26 29.83 -18.58
CA THR A 85 -16.14 31.07 -19.36
C THR A 85 -16.98 32.22 -18.82
N ASN A 86 -17.70 32.01 -17.71
CA ASN A 86 -18.44 33.06 -17.00
C ASN A 86 -17.53 33.85 -16.03
N GLY A 87 -16.36 33.31 -15.68
CA GLY A 87 -15.38 33.94 -14.80
C GLY A 87 -14.22 34.59 -15.58
N ASN A 88 -13.21 35.04 -14.83
CA ASN A 88 -11.93 35.46 -15.41
C ASN A 88 -11.06 34.23 -15.65
N LEU A 89 -10.90 33.83 -16.92
CA LEU A 89 -10.16 32.64 -17.32
C LEU A 89 -8.69 32.71 -16.92
N THR A 90 -8.06 33.88 -17.06
CA THR A 90 -6.65 34.11 -16.71
C THR A 90 -6.44 33.90 -15.22
N GLN A 91 -7.30 34.46 -14.38
CA GLN A 91 -7.25 34.25 -12.92
C GLN A 91 -7.49 32.79 -12.54
N ILE A 92 -8.42 32.09 -13.20
CA ILE A 92 -8.66 30.67 -12.94
C ILE A 92 -7.40 29.85 -13.26
N ILE A 93 -6.75 30.11 -14.40
CA ILE A 93 -5.50 29.43 -14.80
C ILE A 93 -4.35 29.76 -13.83
N GLU A 94 -4.20 31.02 -13.45
CA GLU A 94 -3.19 31.46 -12.48
C GLU A 94 -3.40 30.77 -11.13
N ASN A 95 -4.63 30.76 -10.63
CA ASN A 95 -4.98 30.07 -9.39
C ASN A 95 -4.63 28.58 -9.46
N ILE A 96 -4.98 27.89 -10.55
CA ILE A 96 -4.66 26.46 -10.74
C ILE A 96 -3.14 26.25 -10.81
N SER A 97 -2.43 27.06 -11.58
CA SER A 97 -0.97 26.95 -11.72
C SER A 97 -0.22 27.25 -10.42
N SER A 98 -0.81 28.04 -9.52
CA SER A 98 -0.24 28.34 -8.20
C SER A 98 -0.42 27.21 -7.18
N ILE A 99 -1.23 26.19 -7.48
CA ILE A 99 -1.44 25.05 -6.59
C ILE A 99 -0.15 24.24 -6.49
N THR A 100 0.35 24.04 -5.27
CA THR A 100 1.51 23.21 -5.01
C THR A 100 1.34 21.81 -5.62
N GLY A 101 2.25 21.44 -6.53
CA GLY A 101 2.22 20.16 -7.24
C GLY A 101 1.70 20.25 -8.67
N VAL A 102 1.11 21.37 -9.09
CA VAL A 102 0.82 21.65 -10.51
C VAL A 102 2.11 22.12 -11.18
N GLN A 103 2.49 21.48 -12.29
CA GLN A 103 3.73 21.77 -13.02
C GLN A 103 3.48 22.66 -14.23
N ASN A 104 2.38 22.40 -14.94
CA ASN A 104 2.00 23.15 -16.12
C ASN A 104 0.49 23.14 -16.31
N VAL A 105 -0.08 24.23 -16.80
CA VAL A 105 -1.47 24.31 -17.25
C VAL A 105 -1.43 24.75 -18.71
N SER A 106 -1.84 23.86 -19.59
CA SER A 106 -1.89 24.10 -21.04
C SER A 106 -3.33 24.18 -21.51
N TYR A 107 -3.60 24.98 -22.52
CA TYR A 107 -4.91 25.14 -23.14
C TYR A 107 -4.71 25.38 -24.63
N GLU A 108 -5.64 24.89 -25.43
CA GLU A 108 -5.52 25.00 -26.89
C GLU A 108 -6.39 26.13 -27.47
N GLY A 109 -7.53 26.41 -26.84
CA GLY A 109 -8.51 27.32 -27.41
C GLY A 109 -9.87 27.31 -26.73
N ILE A 110 -10.74 28.18 -27.24
CA ILE A 110 -12.12 28.35 -26.77
C ILE A 110 -13.07 27.80 -27.84
N THR A 111 -13.93 26.88 -27.43
CA THR A 111 -15.05 26.41 -28.24
C THR A 111 -16.22 27.38 -28.12
N ILE A 112 -16.82 27.71 -29.25
CA ILE A 112 -17.96 28.60 -29.39
C ILE A 112 -19.07 27.82 -30.08
N LYS A 113 -20.30 27.89 -29.56
CA LYS A 113 -21.48 27.38 -30.27
C LYS A 113 -22.48 28.48 -30.53
N ILE A 114 -23.05 28.49 -31.73
CA ILE A 114 -24.07 29.48 -32.14
C ILE A 114 -25.46 28.83 -32.25
N ASN A 115 -26.51 29.64 -32.17
CA ASN A 115 -27.89 29.17 -32.25
C ASN A 115 -28.36 28.97 -33.69
N GLU A 116 -28.05 29.93 -34.55
CA GLU A 116 -28.50 29.98 -35.94
C GLU A 116 -27.42 29.52 -36.92
N ASN A 117 -27.83 29.14 -38.14
CA ASN A 117 -26.88 29.01 -39.24
C ASN A 117 -26.63 30.38 -39.88
N PHE A 118 -25.47 30.55 -40.50
CA PHE A 118 -25.21 31.69 -41.37
C PHE A 118 -26.17 31.67 -42.56
N ALA A 119 -26.66 32.85 -42.96
CA ALA A 119 -27.55 32.99 -44.11
C ALA A 119 -26.84 32.63 -45.43
N THR A 120 -25.54 32.95 -45.54
CA THR A 120 -24.70 32.61 -46.69
C THR A 120 -23.30 32.17 -46.25
N ASP A 121 -22.60 31.42 -47.12
CA ASP A 121 -21.20 31.04 -46.89
C ASP A 121 -20.26 32.26 -46.83
N ASN A 122 -20.60 33.35 -47.51
CA ASN A 122 -19.86 34.60 -47.44
C ASN A 122 -19.97 35.25 -46.05
N ASP A 123 -21.15 35.21 -45.42
CA ASP A 123 -21.34 35.72 -44.06
C ASP A 123 -20.54 34.90 -43.05
N ARG A 124 -20.50 33.58 -43.25
CA ARG A 124 -19.66 32.67 -42.47
C ARG A 124 -18.17 33.00 -42.62
N ALA A 125 -17.68 33.16 -43.85
CA ALA A 125 -16.28 33.48 -44.12
C ALA A 125 -15.90 34.86 -43.54
N ARG A 126 -16.79 35.86 -43.64
CA ARG A 126 -16.60 37.18 -43.01
C ARG A 126 -16.53 37.08 -41.50
N PHE A 127 -17.41 36.31 -40.87
CA PHE A 127 -17.37 36.08 -39.42
C PHE A 127 -16.04 35.46 -38.98
N ILE A 128 -15.60 34.39 -39.64
CA ILE A 128 -14.32 33.72 -39.34
C ILE A 128 -13.16 34.70 -39.51
N ASN A 129 -13.13 35.48 -40.61
CA ASN A 129 -12.08 36.46 -40.85
C ASN A 129 -12.09 37.59 -39.81
N ASN A 130 -13.27 38.10 -39.44
CA ASN A 130 -13.37 39.14 -38.42
C ASN A 130 -12.88 38.62 -37.06
N LEU A 131 -13.23 37.38 -36.71
CA LEU A 131 -12.80 36.77 -35.46
C LEU A 131 -11.29 36.50 -35.44
N ASN A 132 -10.72 35.96 -36.52
CA ASN A 132 -9.27 35.77 -36.67
C ASN A 132 -8.48 37.07 -36.51
N ASN A 133 -9.02 38.20 -36.98
CA ASN A 133 -8.35 39.50 -36.91
C ASN A 133 -8.76 40.33 -35.67
N SER A 134 -9.61 39.78 -34.79
CA SER A 134 -10.13 40.50 -33.62
C SER A 134 -9.17 40.55 -32.44
N ASN A 135 -8.16 39.66 -32.41
CA ASN A 135 -7.19 39.56 -31.33
C ASN A 135 -5.88 38.95 -31.85
N GLU A 136 -4.74 39.51 -31.44
CA GLU A 136 -3.42 38.97 -31.79
C GLU A 136 -3.13 37.61 -31.16
N ASN A 137 -3.82 37.26 -30.07
CA ASN A 137 -3.70 35.96 -29.41
C ASN A 137 -4.52 34.86 -30.10
N ILE A 138 -5.25 35.16 -31.19
CA ILE A 138 -5.97 34.16 -31.98
C ILE A 138 -5.05 33.72 -33.13
N SER A 139 -4.72 32.42 -33.14
CA SER A 139 -3.92 31.83 -34.21
C SER A 139 -4.77 31.40 -35.40
N ASN A 140 -5.95 30.82 -35.14
CA ASN A 140 -6.87 30.34 -36.16
C ASN A 140 -8.28 30.13 -35.56
N VAL A 141 -9.29 30.16 -36.41
CA VAL A 141 -10.67 29.80 -36.10
C VAL A 141 -11.06 28.65 -37.03
N GLU A 142 -11.28 27.49 -36.43
CA GLU A 142 -11.69 26.26 -37.11
C GLU A 142 -13.21 26.13 -37.03
N ASP A 143 -13.88 25.92 -38.16
CA ASP A 143 -15.27 25.47 -38.15
C ASP A 143 -15.30 23.95 -38.03
N ARG A 144 -15.94 23.45 -36.97
CA ARG A 144 -16.07 22.02 -36.68
C ARG A 144 -17.41 21.45 -37.15
N GLY A 145 -18.22 22.25 -37.84
CA GLY A 145 -19.58 21.88 -38.22
C GLY A 145 -20.55 22.00 -37.05
N GLU A 146 -21.82 21.68 -37.29
CA GLU A 146 -22.87 21.66 -36.25
C GLU A 146 -22.99 22.97 -35.45
N LYS A 147 -22.75 24.11 -36.10
CA LYS A 147 -22.78 25.45 -35.47
C LYS A 147 -21.71 25.63 -34.39
N GLU A 148 -20.62 24.88 -34.48
CA GLU A 148 -19.52 24.89 -33.51
C GLU A 148 -18.22 25.37 -34.16
N PHE A 149 -17.59 26.33 -33.51
CA PHE A 149 -16.33 26.92 -33.92
C PHE A 149 -15.31 26.75 -32.80
N PHE A 150 -14.07 26.49 -33.18
CA PHE A 150 -12.96 26.41 -32.24
C PHE A 150 -11.96 27.51 -32.53
N VAL A 151 -11.79 28.40 -31.55
CA VAL A 151 -10.86 29.52 -31.62
C VAL A 151 -9.58 29.08 -30.95
N ARG A 152 -8.54 28.83 -31.75
CA ARG A 152 -7.24 28.39 -31.28
C ARG A 152 -6.45 29.59 -30.77
N ILE A 153 -5.98 29.50 -29.53
CA ILE A 153 -5.17 30.54 -28.90
C ILE A 153 -3.70 30.30 -29.26
N THR A 154 -2.93 31.36 -29.50
CA THR A 154 -1.49 31.29 -29.71
C THR A 154 -0.78 30.81 -28.44
N ASP A 155 0.37 30.16 -28.57
CA ASP A 155 1.15 29.71 -27.41
C ASP A 155 1.45 30.87 -26.45
N GLY A 156 1.02 30.74 -25.20
CA GLY A 156 1.16 31.78 -24.16
C GLY A 156 0.24 32.99 -24.30
N GLY A 157 -0.71 32.98 -25.24
CA GLY A 157 -1.68 34.06 -25.45
C GLY A 157 -2.73 34.13 -24.35
N ASP A 158 -3.19 35.33 -24.01
CA ASP A 158 -4.14 35.54 -22.91
C ASP A 158 -5.57 35.05 -23.27
N PRO A 159 -6.10 34.00 -22.61
CA PRO A 159 -7.41 33.45 -22.93
C PRO A 159 -8.56 34.41 -22.61
N GLN A 160 -8.40 35.29 -21.61
CA GLN A 160 -9.43 36.27 -21.28
C GLN A 160 -9.56 37.35 -22.36
N SER A 161 -8.45 37.82 -22.92
CA SER A 161 -8.42 38.71 -24.06
C SER A 161 -9.13 38.10 -25.27
N VAL A 162 -8.84 36.83 -25.59
CA VAL A 162 -9.53 36.11 -26.68
C VAL A 162 -11.03 35.98 -26.43
N LEU A 163 -11.44 35.57 -25.23
CA LEU A 163 -12.85 35.48 -24.85
C LEU A 163 -13.57 36.83 -25.00
N THR A 164 -12.91 37.93 -24.62
CA THR A 164 -13.45 39.29 -24.77
C THR A 164 -13.64 39.65 -26.23
N SER A 165 -12.66 39.37 -27.09
CA SER A 165 -12.77 39.61 -28.54
C SER A 165 -13.86 38.77 -29.20
N ILE A 166 -14.09 37.54 -28.72
CA ILE A 166 -15.23 36.72 -29.15
C ILE A 166 -16.55 37.45 -28.86
N TYR A 167 -16.78 37.85 -27.60
CA TYR A 167 -18.02 38.55 -27.23
C TYR A 167 -18.20 39.87 -28.00
N GLN A 168 -17.14 40.65 -28.20
CA GLN A 168 -17.18 41.89 -28.99
C GLN A 168 -17.54 41.63 -30.45
N THR A 169 -17.00 40.57 -31.05
CA THR A 169 -17.31 40.18 -32.43
C THR A 169 -18.79 39.84 -32.59
N PHE A 170 -19.36 39.07 -31.65
CA PHE A 170 -20.80 38.77 -31.65
C PHE A 170 -21.66 40.00 -31.40
N SER A 171 -21.21 40.93 -30.54
CA SER A 171 -21.95 42.17 -30.25
C SER A 171 -21.95 43.15 -31.43
N SER A 172 -20.92 43.13 -32.28
CA SER A 172 -20.71 44.17 -33.30
C SER A 172 -21.04 43.70 -34.72
N ASN A 173 -20.89 42.40 -35.03
CA ASN A 173 -20.75 41.96 -36.41
C ASN A 173 -21.74 40.88 -36.85
N THR A 174 -22.70 40.47 -36.02
CA THR A 174 -23.57 39.33 -36.36
C THR A 174 -25.02 39.47 -35.88
N TYR A 175 -25.97 39.11 -36.75
CA TYR A 175 -27.36 38.76 -36.36
C TYR A 175 -27.46 37.34 -35.76
N ILE A 176 -26.32 36.78 -35.35
CA ILE A 176 -26.17 35.41 -34.89
C ILE A 176 -25.91 35.47 -33.40
N HIS A 177 -26.61 34.63 -32.65
CA HIS A 177 -26.51 34.62 -31.21
C HIS A 177 -25.55 33.53 -30.75
N LEU A 178 -24.65 33.95 -29.86
CA LEU A 178 -23.79 33.05 -29.12
C LEU A 178 -24.63 32.23 -28.14
N ARG A 179 -24.55 30.90 -28.25
CA ARG A 179 -25.24 29.96 -27.35
C ARG A 179 -24.44 29.70 -26.09
N TYR A 180 -23.18 29.32 -26.26
CA TYR A 180 -22.25 29.13 -25.16
C TYR A 180 -20.80 29.22 -25.65
N THR A 181 -19.91 29.41 -24.70
CA THR A 181 -18.46 29.26 -24.83
C THR A 181 -17.98 28.24 -23.81
N SER A 182 -16.96 27.46 -24.15
CA SER A 182 -16.32 26.50 -23.24
C SER A 182 -14.83 26.48 -23.54
N MET A 183 -14.00 26.33 -22.51
CA MET A 183 -12.56 26.22 -22.66
C MET A 183 -12.07 24.97 -21.95
N LYS A 184 -11.38 24.10 -22.69
CA LYS A 184 -10.70 22.93 -22.14
C LYS A 184 -9.25 23.26 -21.86
N ALA A 185 -8.78 22.83 -20.70
CA ALA A 185 -7.38 22.95 -20.29
C ALA A 185 -6.86 21.62 -19.76
N ASN A 186 -5.56 21.37 -19.95
CA ASN A 186 -4.85 20.22 -19.45
C ASN A 186 -3.82 20.67 -18.42
N ALA A 187 -4.01 20.25 -17.17
CA ALA A 187 -3.05 20.47 -16.09
C ALA A 187 -2.17 19.24 -15.89
N THR A 188 -0.85 19.42 -16.03
CA THR A 188 0.15 18.41 -15.67
C THR A 188 0.46 18.56 -14.19
N VAL A 189 0.21 17.51 -13.41
CA VAL A 189 0.28 17.57 -11.94
C VAL A 189 1.12 16.43 -11.38
N ALA A 190 1.73 16.66 -10.22
CA ALA A 190 2.49 15.64 -9.52
C ALA A 190 1.56 14.53 -9.02
N ALA A 191 1.91 13.29 -9.33
CA ALA A 191 1.19 12.09 -8.90
C ALA A 191 1.07 12.00 -7.36
N ASN A 192 2.04 12.56 -6.64
CA ASN A 192 2.20 12.33 -5.21
C ASN A 192 1.20 13.02 -4.27
N ASN A 193 0.27 13.84 -4.81
CA ASN A 193 -0.78 14.53 -4.03
C ASN A 193 -2.03 14.81 -4.88
N ILE A 194 -2.33 13.97 -5.87
CA ILE A 194 -3.37 14.31 -6.86
C ILE A 194 -4.74 14.59 -6.25
N THR A 195 -5.16 13.86 -5.22
CA THR A 195 -6.46 14.11 -4.56
C THR A 195 -6.55 15.52 -3.94
N LYS A 196 -5.46 16.02 -3.35
CA LYS A 196 -5.42 17.38 -2.78
C LYS A 196 -5.45 18.43 -3.89
N ILE A 197 -4.74 18.17 -4.99
CA ILE A 197 -4.72 19.05 -6.15
C ILE A 197 -6.11 19.09 -6.79
N MET A 198 -6.78 17.94 -6.97
CA MET A 198 -8.15 17.86 -7.49
C MET A 198 -9.12 18.70 -6.65
N SER A 199 -9.04 18.58 -5.32
CA SER A 199 -9.87 19.36 -4.40
C SER A 199 -9.61 20.88 -4.51
N ALA A 200 -8.35 21.28 -4.63
CA ALA A 200 -7.96 22.69 -4.78
C ALA A 200 -8.36 23.28 -6.16
N VAL A 201 -8.27 22.47 -7.22
CA VAL A 201 -8.71 22.84 -8.58
C VAL A 201 -10.22 23.02 -8.61
N GLY A 202 -11.00 22.13 -7.98
CA GLY A 202 -12.45 22.26 -7.86
C GLY A 202 -12.89 23.56 -7.16
N ASN A 203 -12.14 23.99 -6.14
CA ASN A 203 -12.40 25.26 -5.44
C ASN A 203 -12.04 26.51 -6.29
N SER A 204 -11.24 26.34 -7.35
CA SER A 204 -10.79 27.44 -8.22
C SER A 204 -11.76 27.73 -9.38
N GLY A 205 -12.92 27.07 -9.43
CA GLY A 205 -13.94 27.27 -10.46
C GLY A 205 -13.73 26.46 -11.75
N ALA A 206 -12.89 25.42 -11.69
CA ALA A 206 -12.68 24.46 -12.76
C ALA A 206 -13.39 23.13 -12.47
N VAL A 207 -13.94 22.51 -13.50
CA VAL A 207 -14.55 21.17 -13.42
C VAL A 207 -13.56 20.16 -13.95
N ILE A 208 -13.27 19.12 -13.18
CA ILE A 208 -12.36 18.05 -13.60
C ILE A 208 -13.17 17.07 -14.44
N LEU A 209 -12.77 16.88 -15.70
CA LEU A 209 -13.42 15.95 -16.62
C LEU A 209 -12.83 14.56 -16.50
N ASN A 210 -11.50 14.47 -16.49
CA ASN A 210 -10.77 13.20 -16.46
C ASN A 210 -9.39 13.38 -15.84
N VAL A 211 -8.85 12.31 -15.28
CA VAL A 211 -7.48 12.22 -14.77
C VAL A 211 -6.83 10.97 -15.35
N THR A 212 -5.72 11.14 -16.07
CA THR A 212 -5.00 10.04 -16.70
C THR A 212 -3.54 10.06 -16.28
N GLY A 213 -3.01 8.93 -15.82
CA GLY A 213 -1.60 8.83 -15.47
C GLY A 213 -1.27 7.61 -14.60
N PRO A 214 0.01 7.45 -14.21
CA PRO A 214 0.49 6.31 -13.44
C PRO A 214 -0.27 6.08 -12.12
N THR A 215 -0.81 7.11 -11.48
CA THR A 215 -1.61 6.96 -10.26
C THR A 215 -2.92 6.23 -10.55
N GLU A 216 -3.65 6.66 -11.59
CA GLU A 216 -4.93 6.07 -11.97
C GLU A 216 -4.75 4.64 -12.51
N ASP A 217 -3.67 4.37 -13.24
CA ASP A 217 -3.33 3.02 -13.72
C ASP A 217 -3.10 2.03 -12.57
N GLN A 218 -2.42 2.48 -11.50
CA GLN A 218 -2.20 1.65 -10.31
C GLN A 218 -3.48 1.45 -9.51
N ILE A 219 -4.32 2.48 -9.37
CA ILE A 219 -5.63 2.37 -8.73
C ILE A 219 -6.53 1.40 -9.50
N ALA A 220 -6.60 1.52 -10.82
CA ALA A 220 -7.37 0.62 -11.68
C ALA A 220 -6.89 -0.84 -11.58
N THR A 221 -5.56 -1.02 -11.51
CA THR A 221 -4.97 -2.34 -11.30
C THR A 221 -5.38 -2.92 -9.95
N ILE A 222 -5.33 -2.14 -8.88
CA ILE A 222 -5.66 -2.61 -7.53
C ILE A 222 -7.16 -2.90 -7.42
N ASN A 223 -8.02 -2.02 -7.94
CA ASN A 223 -9.47 -2.20 -7.98
C ASN A 223 -9.88 -3.49 -8.68
N LYS A 224 -9.13 -3.94 -9.71
CA LYS A 224 -9.39 -5.22 -10.38
C LYS A 224 -9.19 -6.44 -9.48
N TYR A 225 -8.35 -6.33 -8.46
CA TYR A 225 -8.05 -7.43 -7.51
C TYR A 225 -8.85 -7.33 -6.21
N VAL A 226 -9.64 -6.26 -6.01
CA VAL A 226 -10.50 -6.14 -4.84
C VAL A 226 -11.67 -7.13 -4.99
N PRO A 227 -11.80 -8.13 -4.11
CA PRO A 227 -12.91 -9.07 -4.15
C PRO A 227 -14.24 -8.39 -3.78
N ASP A 228 -15.33 -8.81 -4.43
CA ASP A 228 -16.68 -8.35 -4.09
C ASP A 228 -17.01 -8.56 -2.60
N LYS A 229 -17.86 -7.69 -2.04
CA LYS A 229 -18.30 -7.75 -0.63
C LYS A 229 -18.78 -9.14 -0.22
N THR A 230 -19.60 -9.76 -1.06
CA THR A 230 -20.15 -11.09 -0.81
C THR A 230 -19.03 -12.15 -0.74
N ASN A 231 -18.03 -12.03 -1.61
CA ASN A 231 -16.87 -12.92 -1.60
C ASN A 231 -16.03 -12.73 -0.34
N VAL A 232 -15.85 -11.49 0.12
CA VAL A 232 -15.12 -11.20 1.36
C VAL A 232 -15.83 -11.77 2.58
N ILE A 233 -17.15 -11.62 2.67
CA ILE A 233 -17.96 -12.21 3.75
C ILE A 233 -17.86 -13.74 3.72
N LEU A 234 -17.94 -14.35 2.53
CA LEU A 234 -17.82 -15.80 2.39
C LEU A 234 -16.41 -16.28 2.82
N ILE A 235 -15.36 -15.61 2.34
CA ILE A 235 -13.96 -15.93 2.66
C ILE A 235 -13.70 -15.76 4.15
N SER A 236 -14.27 -14.74 4.81
CA SER A 236 -14.12 -14.55 6.26
C SER A 236 -14.83 -15.64 7.06
N GLY A 237 -15.98 -16.13 6.58
CA GLY A 237 -16.65 -17.30 7.16
C GLY A 237 -15.78 -18.56 7.08
N ILE A 238 -15.19 -18.83 5.91
CA ILE A 238 -14.24 -19.93 5.71
C ILE A 238 -13.00 -19.76 6.59
N LEU A 239 -12.48 -18.53 6.70
CA LEU A 239 -11.35 -18.23 7.56
C LEU A 239 -11.67 -18.52 9.03
N GLY A 240 -12.88 -18.16 9.49
CA GLY A 240 -13.37 -18.49 10.83
C GLY A 240 -13.40 -19.99 11.09
N VAL A 241 -13.82 -20.79 10.10
CA VAL A 241 -13.78 -22.26 10.14
C VAL A 241 -12.34 -22.78 10.27
N VAL A 242 -11.40 -22.23 9.49
CA VAL A 242 -9.99 -22.62 9.55
C VAL A 242 -9.41 -22.29 10.92
N VAL A 243 -9.64 -21.07 11.43
CA VAL A 243 -9.16 -20.62 12.75
C VAL A 243 -9.72 -21.51 13.86
N ALA A 244 -11.01 -21.84 13.82
CA ALA A 244 -11.64 -22.76 14.77
C ALA A 244 -11.03 -24.16 14.73
N THR A 245 -10.73 -24.67 13.52
CA THR A 245 -10.08 -25.97 13.34
C THR A 245 -8.68 -25.98 13.91
N VAL A 246 -7.89 -24.92 13.67
CA VAL A 246 -6.53 -24.77 14.21
C VAL A 246 -6.56 -24.68 15.75
N GLY A 247 -7.52 -23.96 16.31
CA GLY A 247 -7.73 -23.90 17.77
C GLY A 247 -8.01 -25.27 18.37
N PHE A 248 -8.97 -26.00 17.80
CA PHE A 248 -9.33 -27.33 18.30
C PHE A 248 -8.17 -28.34 18.28
N PHE A 249 -7.29 -28.26 17.28
CA PHE A 249 -6.18 -29.20 17.11
C PHE A 249 -4.84 -28.67 17.65
N ILE A 250 -4.80 -27.57 18.40
CA ILE A 250 -3.54 -26.95 18.82
C ILE A 250 -2.64 -27.94 19.58
N ASP A 251 -3.20 -28.79 20.45
CA ASP A 251 -2.44 -29.75 21.26
C ASP A 251 -1.85 -30.86 20.38
N SER A 252 -2.58 -31.30 19.36
CA SER A 252 -2.11 -32.25 18.36
C SER A 252 -0.98 -31.64 17.51
N ILE A 253 -1.11 -30.37 17.14
CA ILE A 253 -0.09 -29.62 16.38
C ILE A 253 1.17 -29.40 17.23
N PHE A 254 1.05 -29.01 18.50
CA PHE A 254 2.19 -28.85 19.42
C PHE A 254 2.87 -30.17 19.74
N THR A 255 2.12 -31.26 19.91
CA THR A 255 2.70 -32.59 20.12
C THR A 255 3.37 -33.14 18.84
N PHE A 256 2.84 -32.85 17.66
CA PHE A 256 3.46 -33.23 16.39
C PHE A 256 4.76 -32.45 16.12
N THR A 257 4.75 -31.12 16.31
CA THR A 257 5.93 -30.25 16.15
C THR A 257 7.00 -30.51 17.20
N SER A 258 6.63 -30.83 18.44
CA SER A 258 7.59 -31.22 19.49
C SER A 258 8.18 -32.61 19.28
N LYS A 259 7.42 -33.58 18.72
CA LYS A 259 7.93 -34.91 18.33
C LYS A 259 8.89 -34.83 17.14
N THR A 260 8.62 -33.97 16.15
CA THR A 260 9.56 -33.70 15.05
C THR A 260 10.80 -32.94 15.53
N LYS A 261 10.67 -31.97 16.45
CA LYS A 261 11.84 -31.35 17.11
C LYS A 261 12.66 -32.33 17.97
N LYS A 262 12.04 -33.32 18.62
CA LYS A 262 12.74 -34.38 19.36
C LYS A 262 13.46 -35.38 18.44
N LYS A 263 12.95 -35.68 17.24
CA LYS A 263 13.69 -36.45 16.21
C LYS A 263 14.84 -35.65 15.57
N SER A 264 14.76 -34.32 15.56
CA SER A 264 15.81 -33.41 15.07
C SER A 264 16.94 -33.16 16.07
N ARG A 265 16.70 -33.35 17.39
CA ARG A 265 17.80 -33.49 18.36
C ARG A 265 18.49 -34.84 18.15
N LYS A 266 19.37 -34.91 17.15
CA LYS A 266 20.46 -35.89 17.12
C LYS A 266 21.10 -35.86 18.51
N THR A 267 21.17 -37.03 19.14
CA THR A 267 21.97 -37.25 20.34
C THR A 267 23.33 -36.62 20.12
N SER A 268 23.65 -35.57 20.88
CA SER A 268 24.98 -34.99 20.87
C SER A 268 25.98 -36.11 21.19
N PRO A 269 27.14 -36.18 20.51
CA PRO A 269 28.15 -37.21 20.77
C PRO A 269 28.62 -37.27 22.23
N ARG A 270 28.31 -36.26 23.07
CA ARG A 270 28.53 -36.30 24.52
C ARG A 270 27.65 -37.32 25.27
N ASP A 271 26.46 -37.66 24.78
CA ASP A 271 25.58 -38.63 25.44
C ASP A 271 25.95 -40.10 25.13
N LYS A 272 26.71 -40.35 24.06
CA LYS A 272 27.25 -41.69 23.76
C LYS A 272 28.43 -42.06 24.65
N ILE A 273 29.05 -41.09 25.34
CA ILE A 273 30.23 -41.33 26.18
C ILE A 273 29.84 -41.87 27.57
N LYS A 274 28.60 -41.70 28.02
CA LYS A 274 28.14 -42.17 29.34
C LYS A 274 27.52 -43.58 29.36
N ARG A 275 27.41 -44.26 28.22
CA ARG A 275 26.96 -45.66 28.14
C ARG A 275 27.98 -46.55 27.42
N LYS A 276 29.23 -46.50 27.88
CA LYS A 276 30.10 -47.68 27.79
C LYS A 276 30.11 -48.34 29.16
N THR A 277 29.13 -49.21 29.36
CA THR A 277 29.13 -50.21 30.43
C THR A 277 30.38 -51.08 30.27
N VAL A 278 31.08 -51.28 31.38
CA VAL A 278 32.23 -52.18 31.51
C VAL A 278 31.78 -53.62 31.18
N PRO A 279 32.53 -54.39 30.37
CA PRO A 279 32.24 -55.79 30.17
C PRO A 279 32.89 -56.63 31.29
N ARG A 280 32.05 -57.31 32.09
CA ARG A 280 32.36 -58.48 32.96
C ARG A 280 31.10 -58.73 33.82
N THR A 281 30.57 -59.91 34.08
CA THR A 281 30.97 -61.31 33.86
C THR A 281 29.70 -62.12 34.15
N ASN A 282 29.43 -63.17 33.36
CA ASN A 282 28.43 -64.18 33.72
C ASN A 282 28.80 -64.82 35.07
N LYS A 283 27.94 -64.68 36.07
CA LYS A 283 27.89 -65.61 37.22
C LYS A 283 26.44 -65.76 37.70
N LYS A 284 25.90 -66.95 37.50
CA LYS A 284 24.75 -67.50 38.24
C LYS A 284 25.14 -67.59 39.72
N SER A 285 24.29 -67.08 40.63
CA SER A 285 24.10 -67.67 41.96
C SER A 285 22.83 -67.14 42.67
N SER A 286 21.95 -68.10 42.93
CA SER A 286 20.92 -68.26 43.97
C SER A 286 20.53 -67.15 44.96
N LYS A 287 19.20 -67.10 45.20
CA LYS A 287 18.49 -66.75 46.45
C LYS A 287 19.28 -67.08 47.74
N ARG A 288 19.26 -66.15 48.72
CA ARG A 288 18.84 -66.40 50.11
C ARG A 288 18.77 -65.10 50.93
N ASP A 289 17.88 -65.16 51.91
CA ASP A 289 17.48 -64.15 52.89
C ASP A 289 18.57 -63.81 53.94
N SER A 290 18.32 -62.65 54.57
CA SER A 290 18.61 -62.25 55.96
C SER A 290 20.06 -62.25 56.47
N ILE A 291 20.45 -61.13 57.10
CA ILE A 291 20.48 -60.95 58.57
C ILE A 291 21.08 -59.56 58.86
N ASP A 292 20.32 -58.76 59.64
CA ASP A 292 20.79 -57.61 60.40
C ASP A 292 21.81 -58.06 61.45
N ILE A 293 23.02 -57.50 61.45
CA ILE A 293 23.90 -57.58 62.62
C ILE A 293 24.58 -56.23 62.82
N PHE A 294 24.34 -55.67 64.01
CA PHE A 294 24.97 -54.52 64.66
C PHE A 294 24.28 -53.15 64.49
N ASN A 295 23.20 -53.02 65.27
CA ASN A 295 22.97 -51.84 66.11
C ASN A 295 24.12 -51.65 67.13
N ASP A 296 24.26 -50.39 67.56
CA ASP A 296 24.91 -49.87 68.76
C ASP A 296 26.45 -49.70 68.76
N SER A 297 26.91 -48.52 68.34
CA SER A 297 27.62 -47.64 69.27
C SER A 297 27.67 -46.20 68.75
N PHE A 298 27.10 -45.30 69.54
CA PHE A 298 27.08 -43.85 69.34
C PHE A 298 28.43 -43.21 69.69
N ASP A 299 28.65 -42.05 69.08
CA ASP A 299 29.48 -40.92 69.53
C ASP A 299 31.02 -41.06 69.48
N LYS A 300 31.59 -40.53 68.39
CA LYS A 300 32.40 -39.28 68.41
C LYS A 300 33.05 -38.99 67.06
N SER A 301 32.95 -37.72 66.65
CA SER A 301 33.95 -36.93 65.92
C SER A 301 33.61 -36.40 64.50
N SER A 302 33.74 -35.07 64.45
CA SER A 302 34.03 -34.13 63.36
C SER A 302 33.33 -34.28 62.00
N LYS A 303 32.36 -33.36 61.83
CA LYS A 303 31.93 -32.72 60.56
C LYS A 303 33.02 -32.72 59.49
N GLN A 304 32.83 -33.46 58.41
CA GLN A 304 33.55 -33.28 57.17
C GLN A 304 32.78 -32.36 56.22
N THR A 305 33.56 -31.47 55.63
CA THR A 305 33.21 -30.23 54.94
C THR A 305 32.73 -30.49 53.52
N ILE A 306 31.56 -29.94 53.20
CA ILE A 306 31.05 -29.83 51.84
C ILE A 306 31.96 -28.90 51.04
N GLY A 307 32.48 -29.42 49.94
CA GLY A 307 33.42 -28.76 49.04
C GLY A 307 32.89 -27.43 48.48
N SER A 308 33.83 -26.49 48.44
CA SER A 308 33.71 -25.12 47.97
C SER A 308 33.16 -24.99 46.55
N ASN A 309 32.14 -24.14 46.37
CA ASN A 309 31.80 -23.58 45.07
C ASN A 309 32.40 -22.17 44.98
N LYS A 310 33.46 -22.02 44.18
CA LYS A 310 34.38 -20.85 44.14
C LYS A 310 33.84 -19.59 43.43
N ASN A 311 32.54 -19.40 43.30
CA ASN A 311 31.99 -18.23 42.57
C ASN A 311 30.76 -17.58 43.23
N PHE A 312 30.70 -17.53 44.56
CA PHE A 312 29.78 -16.63 45.25
C PHE A 312 30.53 -15.37 45.70
N LYS A 313 30.27 -14.24 45.05
CA LYS A 313 30.56 -12.92 45.62
C LYS A 313 29.48 -12.61 46.65
N GLN A 314 29.89 -12.42 47.89
CA GLN A 314 29.04 -11.96 48.98
C GLN A 314 28.87 -10.44 48.81
N LEU A 315 27.64 -9.98 48.61
CA LEU A 315 27.32 -8.54 48.53
C LEU A 315 27.50 -7.94 49.93
N THR A 316 28.32 -6.90 50.05
CA THR A 316 28.49 -6.10 51.29
C THR A 316 27.61 -4.85 51.25
N GLU A 317 27.22 -4.36 52.43
CA GLU A 317 26.32 -3.19 52.61
C GLU A 317 26.81 -1.88 51.96
N SER A 318 28.05 -1.83 51.48
CA SER A 318 28.60 -0.73 50.65
C SER A 318 28.01 -0.65 49.23
N ASP A 319 27.38 -1.72 48.73
CA ASP A 319 26.79 -1.76 47.37
C ASP A 319 25.34 -1.25 47.33
N LEU A 320 24.77 -0.82 48.47
CA LEU A 320 23.33 -0.55 48.59
C LEU A 320 22.93 0.91 48.93
N LYS A 321 23.84 1.89 49.01
CA LYS A 321 23.44 3.29 49.27
C LYS A 321 24.28 4.33 48.51
N SER A 322 23.57 5.34 47.96
CA SER A 322 24.01 6.59 47.31
C SER A 322 24.13 6.54 45.77
N LYS A 323 23.45 7.37 44.96
CA LYS A 323 22.41 8.39 45.17
C LYS A 323 21.83 8.79 43.79
N ASN A 324 20.58 9.23 43.82
CA ASN A 324 19.74 9.67 42.72
C ASN A 324 20.25 10.88 41.91
N ASN A 325 19.75 10.91 40.66
CA ASN A 325 19.46 12.04 39.76
C ASN A 325 20.62 12.79 39.07
N SER A 326 20.77 12.61 37.75
CA SER A 326 20.15 13.52 36.76
C SER A 326 20.37 13.03 35.30
N ASP A 327 19.30 13.22 34.50
CA ASP A 327 19.22 13.59 33.08
C ASP A 327 19.75 12.74 31.91
N SER A 328 18.75 12.19 31.20
CA SER A 328 18.47 12.37 29.76
C SER A 328 19.25 11.59 28.68
N ASN A 329 18.47 11.12 27.70
CA ASN A 329 18.84 10.59 26.37
C ASN A 329 19.38 9.14 26.24
N ARG A 330 18.44 8.19 26.21
CA ARG A 330 18.63 6.80 25.78
C ARG A 330 18.18 6.59 24.33
N LYS A 331 19.09 6.64 23.35
CA LYS A 331 18.92 5.95 22.05
C LYS A 331 19.49 4.53 22.18
N LYS A 332 18.62 3.51 22.27
CA LYS A 332 18.99 2.09 22.25
C LYS A 332 19.36 1.68 20.82
N LYS A 333 20.64 1.43 20.55
CA LYS A 333 21.09 0.57 19.45
C LYS A 333 20.91 -0.88 19.89
N VAL A 334 20.00 -1.61 19.25
CA VAL A 334 19.96 -3.07 19.31
C VAL A 334 20.79 -3.60 18.14
N SER A 335 21.85 -4.33 18.49
CA SER A 335 22.71 -5.11 17.60
C SER A 335 21.92 -6.26 16.98
N GLY A 336 22.22 -6.54 15.71
CA GLY A 336 21.34 -7.26 14.79
C GLY A 336 21.32 -8.78 14.88
N ILE A 337 20.32 -9.34 14.21
CA ILE A 337 20.31 -10.69 13.62
C ILE A 337 19.43 -10.61 12.36
N PHE A 338 19.99 -10.22 11.22
CA PHE A 338 19.51 -10.61 9.89
C PHE A 338 20.65 -10.36 8.90
N SER A 339 21.47 -11.38 8.68
CA SER A 339 22.43 -11.47 7.59
C SER A 339 22.03 -12.64 6.70
N GLY A 340 21.92 -12.39 5.39
CA GLY A 340 21.92 -13.46 4.39
C GLY A 340 20.89 -13.35 3.28
N ILE A 341 20.93 -12.29 2.46
CA ILE A 341 20.63 -12.43 1.02
C ILE A 341 21.69 -11.64 0.25
N ASN A 342 22.49 -12.40 -0.50
CA ASN A 342 23.66 -12.00 -1.26
C ASN A 342 23.21 -11.29 -2.55
N LYS A 343 23.45 -9.98 -2.69
CA LYS A 343 23.34 -9.25 -3.97
C LYS A 343 24.74 -9.10 -4.55
N ASN A 344 24.96 -9.75 -5.70
CA ASN A 344 26.14 -9.56 -6.53
C ASN A 344 26.23 -8.10 -7.00
N ASN A 345 27.30 -7.43 -6.60
CA ASN A 345 27.78 -6.20 -7.22
C ASN A 345 28.81 -6.58 -8.31
N LYS A 346 28.60 -6.11 -9.53
CA LYS A 346 29.70 -5.71 -10.41
C LYS A 346 29.36 -4.32 -10.97
N LYS A 347 30.01 -3.31 -10.40
CA LYS A 347 30.25 -2.03 -11.07
C LYS A 347 31.58 -2.16 -11.79
N ASP A 348 31.63 -1.76 -13.06
CA ASP A 348 32.84 -1.25 -13.72
C ASP A 348 32.40 -0.36 -14.91
N VAL A 349 32.67 0.94 -14.80
CA VAL A 349 32.66 2.00 -15.83
C VAL A 349 33.74 3.00 -15.34
N PRO A 350 34.56 3.71 -16.16
CA PRO A 350 34.39 4.09 -17.58
C PRO A 350 35.63 3.90 -18.48
N LYS A 351 35.46 4.05 -19.81
CA LYS A 351 36.48 4.70 -20.67
C LYS A 351 35.86 5.38 -21.90
N LYS A 352 36.33 6.61 -22.13
CA LYS A 352 36.07 7.53 -23.26
C LYS A 352 36.72 7.04 -24.57
N GLY A 353 36.01 7.25 -25.68
CA GLY A 353 36.52 7.82 -26.94
C GLY A 353 37.31 6.94 -27.92
N SER A 354 36.77 6.72 -29.11
CA SER A 354 37.35 7.21 -30.39
C SER A 354 36.53 6.75 -31.60
N ASN A 355 36.33 7.68 -32.53
CA ASN A 355 35.80 7.48 -33.87
C ASN A 355 36.68 6.52 -34.69
N THR A 356 36.06 5.76 -35.60
CA THR A 356 36.60 5.57 -36.95
C THR A 356 35.51 5.11 -37.92
N ASN A 357 35.63 5.66 -39.13
CA ASN A 357 34.72 5.56 -40.27
C ASN A 357 34.57 4.13 -40.81
N GLY A 358 33.40 3.84 -41.38
CA GLY A 358 33.15 2.66 -42.21
C GLY A 358 31.93 2.84 -43.10
N THR A 359 32.15 3.33 -44.31
CA THR A 359 31.17 3.57 -45.37
C THR A 359 30.70 2.28 -46.07
N SER A 360 29.41 2.26 -46.38
CA SER A 360 28.70 1.58 -47.48
C SER A 360 28.64 0.05 -47.53
N ARG A 361 27.41 -0.49 -47.65
CA ARG A 361 26.89 -0.93 -48.95
C ARG A 361 25.40 -1.30 -48.89
N ILE A 362 24.68 -0.72 -49.84
CA ILE A 362 23.33 -1.03 -50.31
C ILE A 362 23.28 -2.47 -50.88
N ARG A 363 22.20 -3.22 -50.62
CA ARG A 363 21.51 -4.03 -51.66
C ARG A 363 20.06 -4.38 -51.27
N PRO A 364 19.13 -4.43 -52.24
CA PRO A 364 17.69 -4.53 -52.00
C PRO A 364 17.12 -5.96 -52.10
N LYS A 365 15.86 -6.06 -51.66
CA LYS A 365 14.81 -7.09 -51.78
C LYS A 365 14.99 -8.24 -52.77
N ARG A 366 14.47 -9.41 -52.37
CA ARG A 366 13.61 -10.24 -53.24
C ARG A 366 12.52 -10.92 -52.42
N ASN A 367 11.28 -10.74 -52.88
CA ASN A 367 10.11 -11.54 -52.51
C ASN A 367 10.21 -12.89 -53.22
N ASP A 368 9.69 -13.93 -52.58
CA ASP A 368 8.97 -15.04 -53.21
C ASP A 368 7.64 -15.21 -52.45
#